data_AF-A0A7S1V8R2-F1
#
_entry.id   AF-A0A7S1V8R2-F1
#
_cell.length_a   1.000
_cell.length_b   1.000
_cell.length_c   1.000
_cell.angle_alpha   90.00
_cell.angle_beta   90.00
_cell.angle_gamma   90.00
#
_symmetry.space_group_name_H-M   'P 1'
#
loop_
_entity.id
_entity.type
_entity.pdbx_description
1 polymer ?
#
loop_
_entity_poly.entity_id
_entity_poly.type
_entity_poly.pdbx_seq_one_letter_code
_entity_poly.pdbx_strand_id
1 'polypeptide(L)'
;EAAKDSCDALAKEIYSKTFLWLVRQINDATCAEYNYTSSSQNGASNGGRSNNRNNPTTTTTFGIIGLLDIFGFESFQINRFEQLCINYANEKLQQKFTQDIFRSVQAEYEYEGIAMGEITYEDNVDVLDLVEGRLGLIALLNEECVRPRGNDVDFCSKIKTMNKDSEVLV
;
A
#
# COMPACT_ATOMS: atom_id res chain seq x y z
N GLU A 1 1.24 -16.33 31.69
CA GLU A 1 0.83 -15.26 30.77
C GLU A 1 2.04 -14.73 30.01
N ALA A 2 2.94 -13.95 30.63
CA ALA A 2 4.13 -13.40 29.95
C ALA A 2 5.00 -14.38 29.15
N ALA A 3 5.20 -15.61 29.65
CA ALA A 3 5.95 -16.64 28.91
C ALA A 3 5.22 -17.09 27.62
N LYS A 4 3.89 -17.15 27.65
CA LYS A 4 3.08 -17.48 26.47
C LYS A 4 3.14 -16.34 25.46
N ASP A 5 2.97 -15.10 25.91
CA ASP A 5 3.03 -13.92 25.04
C ASP A 5 4.41 -13.79 24.38
N SER A 6 5.48 -14.09 25.14
CA SER A 6 6.85 -14.12 24.61
C SER A 6 7.04 -15.22 23.55
N CYS A 7 6.43 -16.40 23.76
CA CYS A 7 6.45 -17.50 22.79
C CYS A 7 5.70 -17.13 21.51
N ASP A 8 4.50 -16.56 21.64
CA ASP A 8 3.67 -16.13 20.51
C ASP A 8 4.37 -14.99 19.73
N ALA A 9 5.01 -14.05 20.43
CA ALA A 9 5.80 -12.98 19.80
C ALA A 9 6.99 -13.54 19.02
N LEU A 10 7.74 -14.49 19.60
CA LEU A 10 8.86 -15.15 18.91
C LEU A 10 8.38 -15.93 17.68
N ALA A 11 7.26 -16.64 17.78
CA ALA A 11 6.68 -17.38 16.66
C ALA A 11 6.29 -16.44 15.51
N LYS A 12 5.64 -15.31 15.82
CA LYS A 12 5.31 -14.26 14.84
C LYS A 12 6.55 -13.68 14.17
N GLU A 13 7.60 -13.40 14.93
CA GLU A 13 8.85 -12.86 14.39
C GLU A 13 9.54 -13.86 13.46
N ILE A 14 9.66 -15.13 13.86
CA ILE A 14 10.23 -16.19 13.01
C ILE A 14 9.46 -16.30 11.71
N TYR A 15 8.13 -16.39 11.78
CA TYR A 15 7.28 -16.52 10.59
C TYR A 15 7.43 -15.30 9.66
N SER A 16 7.41 -14.08 10.23
CA SER A 16 7.61 -12.83 9.49
C SER A 16 8.95 -12.82 8.75
N LYS A 17 10.05 -13.18 9.42
CA LYS A 17 11.38 -13.26 8.79
C LYS A 17 11.45 -14.31 7.70
N THR A 18 10.85 -15.48 7.91
CA THR A 18 10.79 -16.53 6.89
C THR A 18 9.99 -16.08 5.67
N PHE A 19 8.85 -15.41 5.86
CA PHE A 19 8.05 -14.87 4.78
C PHE A 19 8.82 -13.82 3.97
N LEU A 20 9.46 -12.85 4.63
CA LEU A 20 10.29 -11.84 3.96
C LEU A 20 11.47 -12.46 3.20
N TRP A 21 12.10 -13.49 3.77
CA TRP A 21 13.15 -14.23 3.08
C TRP A 21 12.61 -14.92 1.82
N LEU A 22 11.45 -15.58 1.90
CA LEU A 22 10.82 -16.24 0.76
C LEU A 22 10.49 -15.25 -0.37
N VAL A 23 9.87 -14.12 -0.03
CA VAL A 23 9.56 -13.05 -1.01
C VAL A 23 10.83 -12.58 -1.71
N ARG A 24 11.92 -12.38 -0.95
CA ARG A 24 13.21 -12.01 -1.52
C ARG A 24 13.75 -13.08 -2.48
N GLN A 25 13.69 -14.36 -2.11
CA GLN A 25 14.13 -15.45 -3.00
C GLN A 25 13.33 -15.50 -4.30
N ILE A 26 12.00 -15.30 -4.22
CA ILE A 26 11.14 -15.25 -5.41
C ILE A 26 11.54 -14.08 -6.29
N ASN A 27 11.67 -12.87 -5.72
CA ASN A 27 12.07 -11.68 -6.47
C ASN A 27 13.44 -11.82 -7.14
N ASP A 28 14.44 -12.38 -6.43
CA ASP A 28 15.77 -12.64 -6.98
C ASP A 28 15.69 -13.64 -8.15
N ALA A 29 14.84 -14.67 -8.05
CA ALA A 29 14.65 -15.68 -9.08
C ALA A 29 13.90 -15.14 -10.31
N THR A 30 12.96 -14.20 -10.14
CA THR A 30 12.13 -13.65 -11.22
C THR A 30 12.63 -12.31 -11.78
N CYS A 31 13.70 -11.73 -11.23
CA CYS A 31 14.20 -10.42 -11.61
C CYS A 31 14.54 -10.35 -13.11
N ALA A 32 13.86 -9.45 -13.82
CA ALA A 32 13.93 -9.36 -15.27
C ALA A 32 15.29 -8.81 -15.74
N GLU A 33 15.89 -7.92 -14.96
CA GLU A 33 17.20 -7.31 -15.24
C GLU A 33 18.32 -8.36 -15.25
N TYR A 34 18.22 -9.40 -14.44
CA TYR A 34 19.19 -10.51 -14.47
C TYR A 34 18.86 -11.56 -15.53
N ASN A 35 17.57 -11.79 -15.81
CA ASN A 35 17.13 -12.89 -16.65
C ASN A 35 16.99 -12.56 -18.14
N TYR A 36 16.73 -11.30 -18.52
CA TYR A 36 16.44 -10.91 -19.92
C TYR A 36 17.49 -10.00 -20.57
N THR A 37 18.40 -9.37 -19.82
CA THR A 37 19.47 -8.52 -20.38
C THR A 37 20.49 -9.30 -21.24
N SER A 38 20.64 -10.60 -20.99
CA SER A 38 21.51 -11.52 -21.74
C SER A 38 21.07 -11.76 -23.19
N SER A 39 19.81 -11.46 -23.54
CA SER A 39 19.26 -11.73 -24.87
C SER A 39 19.54 -10.61 -25.89
N SER A 40 19.91 -9.41 -25.45
CA SER A 40 20.29 -8.30 -26.36
C SER A 40 21.74 -8.38 -26.86
N GLN A 41 22.55 -9.33 -26.38
CA GLN A 41 23.94 -9.53 -26.84
C GLN A 41 24.17 -10.76 -27.72
N ASN A 42 23.13 -11.49 -28.12
CA ASN A 42 23.26 -12.67 -29.00
C ASN A 42 22.91 -12.40 -30.49
N GLY A 43 22.95 -11.14 -30.92
CA GLY A 43 22.73 -10.73 -32.31
C GLY A 43 23.96 -10.27 -33.11
N ALA A 44 25.12 -10.08 -32.46
CA ALA A 44 26.38 -9.73 -33.12
C ALA A 44 27.55 -10.02 -32.16
N SER A 45 28.60 -10.77 -32.48
CA SER A 45 28.97 -11.45 -33.71
C SER A 45 30.13 -12.39 -33.38
N ASN A 46 30.21 -13.47 -34.14
CA ASN A 46 31.47 -14.12 -34.48
C ASN A 46 32.53 -13.05 -34.81
N GLY A 47 33.73 -13.17 -34.22
CA GLY A 47 34.99 -12.57 -34.69
C GLY A 47 35.04 -11.05 -34.96
N GLY A 48 35.49 -10.26 -33.97
CA GLY A 48 35.95 -8.90 -34.24
C GLY A 48 36.46 -8.19 -32.98
N ARG A 49 37.79 -8.13 -32.81
CA ARG A 49 38.45 -7.26 -31.83
C ARG A 49 38.17 -5.80 -32.21
N SER A 50 37.18 -5.17 -31.59
CA SER A 50 36.96 -3.71 -31.66
C SER A 50 37.33 -3.08 -30.32
N ASN A 51 38.48 -2.40 -30.30
CA ASN A 51 38.86 -1.50 -29.22
C ASN A 51 38.06 -0.20 -29.36
N ASN A 52 36.90 -0.11 -28.73
CA ASN A 52 36.25 1.19 -28.55
C ASN A 52 35.60 1.28 -27.16
N ARG A 53 36.26 2.02 -26.26
CA ARG A 53 35.93 2.16 -24.83
C ARG A 53 34.76 3.11 -24.53
N ASN A 54 33.97 3.52 -25.53
CA ASN A 54 32.92 4.54 -25.37
C ASN A 54 31.59 4.11 -26.00
N ASN A 55 31.09 2.90 -25.70
CA ASN A 55 29.69 2.59 -26.04
C ASN A 55 28.85 2.75 -24.77
N PRO A 56 27.92 3.73 -24.69
CA PRO A 56 26.98 3.78 -23.60
C PRO A 56 26.15 2.49 -23.69
N THR A 57 26.21 1.68 -22.65
CA THR A 57 25.32 0.53 -22.47
C THR A 57 23.91 1.03 -22.73
N THR A 58 23.31 0.61 -23.85
CA THR A 58 21.92 0.91 -24.19
C THR A 58 21.05 0.21 -23.16
N THR A 59 20.70 0.91 -22.09
CA THR A 59 19.73 0.45 -21.10
C THR A 59 18.41 0.34 -21.82
N THR A 60 18.03 -0.86 -22.24
CA THR A 60 16.71 -1.12 -22.81
C THR A 60 15.68 -0.87 -21.72
N THR A 61 15.00 0.27 -21.78
CA THR A 61 13.95 0.62 -20.81
C THR A 61 12.70 -0.16 -21.19
N PHE A 62 12.45 -1.27 -20.50
CA PHE A 62 11.18 -1.98 -20.63
C PHE A 62 10.10 -1.22 -19.83
N GLY A 63 8.86 -1.22 -20.34
CA GLY A 63 7.70 -0.80 -19.56
C GLY A 63 7.33 -1.85 -18.51
N ILE A 64 6.70 -1.44 -17.43
CA ILE A 64 6.23 -2.33 -16.36
C ILE A 64 4.70 -2.40 -16.40
N ILE A 65 4.15 -3.61 -16.36
CA ILE A 65 2.73 -3.86 -16.12
C ILE A 65 2.60 -4.32 -14.67
N GLY A 66 1.95 -3.50 -13.83
CA GLY A 66 1.66 -3.84 -12.44
C GLY A 66 0.32 -4.55 -12.32
N LEU A 67 0.29 -5.64 -11.56
CA LEU A 67 -0.94 -6.30 -11.13
C LEU A 67 -1.04 -6.11 -9.61
N LEU A 68 -2.21 -5.69 -9.13
CA LEU A 68 -2.49 -5.51 -7.71
C LEU A 68 -3.52 -6.55 -7.27
N ASP A 69 -3.13 -7.41 -6.35
CA ASP A 69 -4.00 -8.38 -5.68
C ASP A 69 -3.88 -8.16 -4.17
N ILE A 70 -4.98 -7.73 -3.55
CA ILE A 70 -5.05 -7.41 -2.12
C ILE A 70 -6.29 -8.04 -1.50
N PHE A 71 -6.29 -8.17 -0.17
CA PHE A 71 -7.49 -8.57 0.55
C PHE A 71 -8.62 -7.56 0.33
N GLY A 72 -9.81 -8.05 0.00
CA GLY A 72 -11.02 -7.23 -0.10
C GLY A 72 -11.53 -6.81 1.27
N PHE A 73 -12.54 -5.92 1.28
CA PHE A 73 -13.19 -5.46 2.51
C PHE A 73 -13.80 -6.63 3.31
N GLU A 74 -13.56 -6.66 4.61
CA GLU A 74 -14.04 -7.69 5.54
C GLU A 74 -14.95 -7.09 6.62
N SER A 75 -16.05 -7.77 6.92
CA SER A 75 -16.93 -7.42 8.04
C SER A 75 -17.41 -8.67 8.75
N PHE A 76 -16.94 -8.86 9.98
CA PHE A 76 -17.30 -9.97 10.85
C PHE A 76 -18.11 -9.49 12.05
N GLN A 77 -18.64 -10.44 12.83
CA GLN A 77 -19.32 -10.14 14.09
C GLN A 77 -18.40 -9.42 15.09
N ILE A 78 -17.12 -9.76 15.11
CA ILE A 78 -16.09 -9.08 15.90
C ILE A 78 -14.92 -8.79 14.96
N ASN A 79 -14.74 -7.52 14.62
CA ASN A 79 -13.60 -7.05 13.85
C ASN A 79 -12.46 -6.67 14.80
N ARG A 80 -11.25 -7.14 14.50
CA ARG A 80 -10.05 -6.83 15.27
C ARG A 80 -9.19 -5.81 14.51
N PHE A 81 -8.02 -5.49 15.07
CA PHE A 81 -7.08 -4.55 14.47
C PHE A 81 -6.66 -4.97 13.05
N GLU A 82 -6.61 -6.27 12.77
CA GLU A 82 -6.32 -6.81 11.45
C GLU A 82 -7.37 -6.39 10.42
N GLN A 83 -8.67 -6.51 10.73
CA GLN A 83 -9.74 -6.05 9.84
C GLN A 83 -9.70 -4.53 9.65
N LEU A 84 -9.37 -3.76 10.69
CA LEU A 84 -9.18 -2.31 10.54
C LEU A 84 -8.07 -2.01 9.52
N CYS A 85 -6.92 -2.70 9.60
CA CYS A 85 -5.84 -2.52 8.63
C CYS A 85 -6.25 -2.90 7.20
N ILE A 86 -6.96 -4.03 7.04
CA ILE A 86 -7.44 -4.50 5.73
C ILE A 86 -8.42 -3.50 5.12
N ASN A 87 -9.43 -3.07 5.89
CA ASN A 87 -10.46 -2.16 5.41
C ASN A 87 -9.90 -0.76 5.15
N TYR A 88 -8.95 -0.29 5.97
CA TYR A 88 -8.24 0.96 5.72
C TYR A 88 -7.46 0.94 4.39
N ALA A 89 -6.79 -0.17 4.07
CA ALA A 89 -6.11 -0.31 2.79
C ALA A 89 -7.10 -0.27 1.60
N ASN A 90 -8.28 -0.88 1.76
CA ASN A 90 -9.35 -0.80 0.76
C ASN A 90 -9.88 0.63 0.61
N GLU A 91 -10.08 1.36 1.70
CA GLU A 91 -10.53 2.75 1.68
C GLU A 91 -9.52 3.67 0.95
N LYS A 92 -8.23 3.45 1.19
CA LYS A 92 -7.16 4.14 0.46
C LYS A 92 -7.15 3.84 -1.03
N LEU A 93 -7.36 2.57 -1.39
CA LEU A 93 -7.46 2.18 -2.79
C LEU A 93 -8.68 2.82 -3.46
N GLN A 94 -9.82 2.85 -2.77
CA GLN A 94 -11.05 3.48 -3.24
C GLN A 94 -10.86 4.98 -3.48
N GLN A 95 -10.20 5.68 -2.56
CA GLN A 95 -9.88 7.11 -2.72
C GLN A 95 -9.03 7.34 -3.99
N LYS A 96 -7.97 6.55 -4.17
CA LYS A 96 -7.08 6.67 -5.32
C LYS A 96 -7.81 6.39 -6.64
N PHE A 97 -8.59 5.32 -6.67
CA PHE A 97 -9.39 4.94 -7.84
C PHE A 97 -10.34 6.06 -8.25
N THR A 98 -11.07 6.59 -7.27
CA THR A 98 -12.05 7.68 -7.45
C THR A 98 -11.36 8.93 -8.02
N GLN A 99 -10.25 9.36 -7.44
CA GLN A 99 -9.47 10.50 -7.92
C GLN A 99 -8.92 10.32 -9.34
N ASP A 100 -8.42 9.12 -9.66
CA ASP A 100 -7.86 8.83 -10.98
C ASP A 100 -8.93 8.81 -12.07
N ILE A 101 -10.08 8.20 -11.79
CA ILE A 101 -11.22 8.20 -12.70
C ILE A 101 -11.70 9.62 -12.96
N PHE A 102 -11.86 10.45 -11.91
CA PHE A 102 -12.30 11.84 -12.11
C PHE A 102 -11.31 12.65 -12.92
N ARG A 103 -10.02 12.54 -12.62
CA ARG A 103 -8.98 13.23 -13.39
C ARG A 103 -8.98 12.78 -14.85
N SER A 104 -9.15 11.48 -15.10
CA SER A 104 -9.21 10.92 -16.46
C SER A 104 -10.44 11.44 -17.21
N VAL A 105 -11.61 11.45 -16.58
CA VAL A 105 -12.85 11.95 -17.18
C VAL A 105 -12.73 13.44 -17.49
N GLN A 106 -12.23 14.24 -16.55
CA GLN A 106 -12.03 15.67 -16.77
C GLN A 106 -11.09 15.93 -17.96
N ALA A 107 -9.97 15.22 -18.04
CA ALA A 107 -9.01 15.36 -19.13
C ALA A 107 -9.63 15.02 -20.49
N GLU A 108 -10.50 14.00 -20.56
CA GLU A 108 -11.19 13.62 -21.79
C GLU A 108 -12.19 14.70 -22.23
N TYR A 109 -13.01 15.22 -21.31
CA TYR A 109 -13.98 16.27 -21.61
C TYR A 109 -13.29 17.56 -22.09
N GLU A 110 -12.18 17.94 -21.46
CA GLU A 110 -11.36 19.08 -21.88
C GLU A 110 -10.75 18.85 -23.26
N TYR A 111 -10.28 17.64 -23.55
CA TYR A 111 -9.73 17.26 -24.86
C TYR A 111 -10.78 17.30 -25.98
N GLU A 112 -11.99 16.83 -25.71
CA GLU A 112 -13.11 16.84 -26.66
C GLU A 112 -13.80 18.22 -26.78
N GLY A 113 -13.47 19.17 -25.90
CA GLY A 113 -14.08 20.50 -25.88
C GLY A 113 -15.55 20.50 -25.39
N ILE A 114 -15.93 19.48 -24.62
CA ILE A 114 -17.28 19.31 -24.07
C ILE A 114 -17.37 20.01 -22.72
N ALA A 115 -18.41 20.81 -22.51
CA ALA A 115 -18.65 21.43 -21.22
C ALA A 115 -18.92 20.35 -20.15
N MET A 116 -18.02 20.23 -19.19
CA MET A 116 -18.17 19.33 -18.06
C MET A 116 -19.29 19.85 -17.14
N GLY A 117 -20.27 19.01 -16.87
CA GLY A 117 -21.29 19.29 -15.86
C GLY A 117 -20.73 19.15 -14.44
N GLU A 118 -21.52 19.54 -13.43
CA GLU A 118 -21.17 19.27 -12.04
C GLU A 118 -21.23 17.76 -11.78
N ILE A 119 -20.07 17.14 -11.51
CA ILE A 119 -19.99 15.74 -11.15
C ILE A 119 -19.97 15.64 -9.63
N THR A 120 -21.08 15.19 -9.05
CA THR A 120 -21.17 14.88 -7.62
C THR A 120 -20.77 13.43 -7.39
N TYR A 121 -19.90 13.19 -6.40
CA TYR A 121 -19.53 11.85 -5.97
C TYR A 121 -19.42 11.77 -4.46
N GLU A 122 -19.56 10.56 -3.93
CA GLU A 122 -19.32 10.29 -2.51
C GLU A 122 -17.82 10.14 -2.29
N ASP A 123 -17.21 11.14 -1.66
CA ASP A 123 -15.82 11.09 -1.23
C ASP A 123 -15.72 10.39 0.12
N ASN A 124 -14.62 9.68 0.35
CA ASN A 124 -14.32 8.96 1.57
C ASN A 124 -13.21 9.64 2.41
N VAL A 125 -12.89 10.89 2.09
CA VAL A 125 -11.88 11.69 2.80
C VAL A 125 -12.16 11.77 4.30
N ASP A 126 -13.42 11.89 4.70
CA ASP A 126 -13.83 11.94 6.10
C ASP A 126 -13.53 10.63 6.85
N VAL A 127 -13.77 9.48 6.22
CA VAL A 127 -13.41 8.15 6.75
C VAL A 127 -11.88 8.03 6.88
N LEU A 128 -11.15 8.45 5.86
CA LEU A 128 -9.68 8.41 5.88
C LEU A 128 -9.10 9.35 6.93
N ASP A 129 -9.62 10.57 7.04
CA ASP A 129 -9.22 11.54 8.06
C ASP A 129 -9.50 11.01 9.48
N LEU A 130 -10.60 10.28 9.69
CA LEU A 130 -10.87 9.60 10.95
C LEU A 130 -9.79 8.55 11.26
N VAL A 131 -9.31 7.79 10.27
CA VAL A 131 -8.36 6.69 10.50
C VAL A 131 -6.91 7.19 10.63
N GLU A 132 -6.42 7.95 9.64
CA GLU A 132 -5.01 8.36 9.51
C GLU A 132 -4.74 9.83 9.82
N GLY A 133 -5.78 10.63 10.08
CA GLY A 133 -5.63 12.03 10.41
C GLY A 133 -4.81 12.25 11.69
N ARG A 134 -4.38 13.49 11.92
CA ARG A 134 -3.51 13.85 13.06
C ARG A 134 -4.11 13.48 14.43
N LEU A 135 -5.43 13.51 14.56
CA LEU A 135 -6.18 13.07 15.75
C LEU A 135 -7.03 11.82 15.46
N GLY A 136 -6.65 11.09 14.42
CA GLY A 136 -7.33 9.88 13.96
C GLY A 136 -6.98 8.64 14.78
N LEU A 137 -7.64 7.54 14.46
CA LEU A 137 -7.56 6.26 15.19
C LEU A 137 -6.11 5.78 15.35
N ILE A 138 -5.32 5.78 14.28
CA ILE A 138 -3.95 5.25 14.31
C ILE A 138 -3.03 6.15 15.14
N ALA A 139 -3.19 7.47 15.04
CA ALA A 139 -2.41 8.42 15.83
C ALA A 139 -2.68 8.26 17.33
N LEU A 140 -3.96 8.20 17.72
CA LEU A 140 -4.37 8.02 19.11
C LEU A 140 -3.97 6.63 19.65
N LEU A 141 -3.99 5.60 18.82
CA LEU A 141 -3.54 4.25 19.19
C LEU A 141 -2.04 4.26 19.50
N ASN A 142 -1.25 4.88 18.64
CA ASN A 142 0.19 5.00 18.85
C ASN A 142 0.53 5.75 20.15
N GLU A 143 -0.20 6.82 20.47
CA GLU A 143 -0.04 7.53 21.74
C GLU A 143 -0.31 6.62 22.96
N GLU A 144 -1.38 5.83 22.91
CA GLU A 144 -1.72 4.90 24.00
C GLU A 144 -0.74 3.74 24.12
N CYS A 145 -0.21 3.21 23.00
CA CYS A 145 0.79 2.15 23.00
C CYS A 145 2.11 2.56 23.66
N VAL A 146 2.50 3.84 23.60
CA VAL A 146 3.74 4.35 24.22
C VAL A 146 3.54 4.69 25.70
N ARG A 147 2.29 4.85 26.15
CA ARG A 147 1.96 5.16 27.55
C ARG A 147 2.29 3.94 28.43
N PRO A 148 3.03 4.10 29.55
CA PRO A 148 3.42 2.99 30.43
C PRO A 148 2.27 2.14 31.02
N ARG A 149 1.03 2.65 30.97
CA ARG A 149 -0.19 1.96 31.42
C ARG A 149 -1.35 2.20 30.44
N GLY A 150 -1.04 2.35 29.16
CA GLY A 150 -2.06 2.43 28.11
C GLY A 150 -2.94 1.18 28.12
N ASN A 151 -4.21 1.35 27.82
CA ASN A 151 -5.18 0.25 27.74
C ASN A 151 -6.29 0.58 26.75
N ASP A 152 -7.00 -0.45 26.31
CA ASP A 152 -8.03 -0.35 25.26
C ASP A 152 -9.20 0.57 25.68
N VAL A 153 -9.53 0.64 26.98
CA VAL A 153 -10.65 1.46 27.49
C VAL A 153 -10.32 2.95 27.38
N ASP A 154 -9.11 3.33 27.77
CA ASP A 154 -8.63 4.70 27.66
C ASP A 154 -8.49 5.12 26.18
N PHE A 155 -8.00 4.22 25.34
CA PHE A 155 -7.95 4.42 23.88
C PHE A 155 -9.35 4.68 23.29
N CYS A 156 -10.32 3.81 23.58
CA CYS A 156 -11.70 3.98 23.11
C CYS A 156 -12.33 5.29 23.62
N SER A 157 -12.06 5.66 24.87
CA SER A 157 -12.59 6.90 25.46
C SER A 157 -11.99 8.14 24.80
N LYS A 158 -10.70 8.11 24.49
CA LYS A 158 -10.01 9.18 23.75
C LYS A 158 -10.58 9.33 22.34
N ILE A 159 -10.73 8.24 21.59
CA ILE A 159 -11.30 8.28 20.23
C ILE A 159 -12.67 8.97 20.25
N LYS A 160 -13.58 8.51 21.11
CA LYS A 160 -14.93 9.06 21.24
C LYS A 160 -14.94 10.54 21.61
N THR A 161 -13.99 10.97 22.45
CA THR A 161 -13.91 12.37 22.89
C THR A 161 -13.35 13.28 21.79
N MET A 162 -12.29 12.83 21.10
CA MET A 162 -11.59 13.63 20.10
C MET A 162 -12.33 13.70 18.75
N ASN A 163 -13.16 12.70 18.45
CA ASN A 163 -13.90 12.58 17.19
C ASN A 163 -15.42 12.60 17.42
N LYS A 164 -15.90 13.28 18.47
CA LYS A 164 -17.32 13.33 18.87
C LYS A 164 -18.27 13.90 17.81
N ASP A 165 -17.74 14.74 16.91
CA ASP A 165 -18.51 15.43 15.87
C ASP A 165 -18.35 14.71 14.50
N SER A 166 -17.66 13.57 14.48
CA SER A 166 -17.45 12.78 13.27
C SER A 166 -18.70 11.98 12.94
N GLU A 167 -19.32 12.25 11.78
CA GLU A 167 -20.51 11.54 11.31
C GLU A 167 -20.25 10.07 10.97
N VAL A 168 -18.98 9.73 10.71
CA VAL A 168 -18.53 8.37 10.36
C VAL A 168 -18.14 7.53 11.59
N LEU A 169 -18.00 8.15 12.77
CA LEU A 169 -17.75 7.46 14.04
C LEU A 169 -19.07 7.36 14.85
N VAL A 170 -19.92 6.39 14.50
CA VAL A 170 -21.20 6.13 15.19
C VAL A 170 -21.03 5.26 16.43
#